data_AF-H2XJH0-F1
#
_entry.id   AF-H2XJH0-F1
#
_cell.length_a   1.000
_cell.length_b   1.000
_cell.length_c   1.000
_cell.angle_alpha   90.00
_cell.angle_beta   90.00
_cell.angle_gamma   90.00
#
_symmetry.space_group_name_H-M   'P 1'
#
loop_
_entity.id
_entity.type
_entity.pdbx_description
1 polymer ?
#
loop_
_entity_poly.entity_id
_entity_poly.type
_entity_poly.pdbx_seq_one_letter_code
_entity_poly.pdbx_strand_id
1 'polypeptide(L)'
;MADAGRYSVRVGDIESTADLSVAAAPVRFRNRLVNTEVKEKASATFECSVSTKDVKPVWTVNGEVVKTGGKYTIKSGDVHSLTFKKVTLADHKAEVKVSFGDVSSAAELQVNEKAIKVLSKMKNVKSRSGKPVEFSCEIDDPDVDSPVQWYKDDKPIKPSSKYEMVKRNGKYTLKVKD
;
A
#
# COMPACT_ATOMS: atom_id res chain seq x y z
N MET A 1 -26.44 -30.64 5.74
CA MET A 1 -26.92 -30.82 7.13
C MET A 1 -28.23 -31.59 7.20
N ALA A 2 -29.01 -31.72 6.11
CA ALA A 2 -30.30 -32.41 6.12
C ALA A 2 -30.21 -33.89 6.53
N ASP A 3 -29.06 -34.54 6.32
CA ASP A 3 -28.86 -35.97 6.63
C ASP A 3 -28.24 -36.20 8.02
N ALA A 4 -27.95 -35.15 8.80
CA ALA A 4 -27.46 -35.34 10.16
C ALA A 4 -28.63 -35.73 11.07
N GLY A 5 -28.45 -36.77 11.87
CA GLY A 5 -29.50 -37.22 12.80
C GLY A 5 -29.32 -38.65 13.28
N ARG A 6 -30.22 -39.07 14.17
CA ARG A 6 -30.29 -40.44 14.67
C ARG A 6 -31.14 -41.29 13.75
N TYR A 7 -30.56 -42.38 13.27
CA TYR A 7 -31.23 -43.39 12.48
C TYR A 7 -31.52 -44.59 13.36
N SER A 8 -32.72 -45.17 13.20
CA SER A 8 -33.17 -46.32 13.99
C SER A 8 -33.83 -47.38 13.11
N VAL A 9 -33.58 -48.65 13.41
CA VAL A 9 -34.30 -49.79 12.82
C VAL A 9 -35.02 -50.57 13.91
N ARG A 10 -36.24 -51.02 13.62
CA ARG A 10 -37.05 -51.88 14.51
C ARG A 10 -37.48 -53.15 13.78
N VAL A 11 -37.31 -54.30 14.42
CA VAL A 11 -37.80 -55.60 13.96
C VAL A 11 -38.46 -56.31 15.14
N GLY A 12 -39.81 -56.34 15.14
CA GLY A 12 -40.57 -56.75 16.32
C GLY A 12 -40.31 -55.82 17.50
N ASP A 13 -39.92 -56.38 18.64
CA ASP A 13 -39.60 -55.64 19.87
C ASP A 13 -38.12 -55.23 19.97
N ILE A 14 -37.30 -55.55 18.97
CA ILE A 14 -35.87 -55.24 18.97
C ILE A 14 -35.63 -53.94 18.20
N GLU A 15 -34.94 -52.99 18.84
CA GLU A 15 -34.53 -51.71 18.25
C GLU A 15 -32.99 -51.56 18.26
N SER A 16 -32.44 -50.98 17.20
CA SER A 16 -31.05 -50.53 17.14
C SER A 16 -30.97 -49.12 16.58
N THR A 17 -30.06 -48.31 17.10
CA THR A 17 -29.88 -46.91 16.69
C THR A 17 -28.41 -46.61 16.35
N ALA A 18 -28.21 -45.61 15.48
CA ALA A 18 -26.91 -45.04 15.14
C ALA A 18 -27.04 -43.54 14.84
N ASP A 19 -26.02 -42.76 15.17
CA ASP A 19 -26.01 -41.32 14.94
C ASP A 19 -25.10 -40.95 13.75
N LEU A 20 -25.63 -40.18 12.79
CA LEU A 20 -24.87 -39.60 11.69
C LEU A 20 -24.60 -38.12 11.96
N SER A 21 -23.33 -37.75 12.08
CA SER A 21 -22.88 -36.36 12.14
C SER A 21 -22.29 -35.92 10.79
N VAL A 22 -22.78 -34.81 10.24
CA VAL A 22 -22.24 -34.22 9.00
C VAL A 22 -21.45 -32.95 9.33
N ALA A 23 -20.13 -32.98 9.17
CA ALA A 23 -19.27 -31.81 9.34
C ALA A 23 -19.12 -31.03 8.03
N ALA A 24 -19.13 -29.69 8.12
CA ALA A 24 -18.82 -28.84 6.97
C ALA A 24 -17.35 -29.02 6.56
N ALA A 25 -17.07 -29.01 5.26
CA ALA A 25 -15.69 -29.08 4.77
C ALA A 25 -14.88 -27.88 5.28
N PRO A 26 -13.63 -28.08 5.73
CA PRO A 26 -12.80 -26.99 6.23
C PRO A 26 -12.49 -26.00 5.12
N VAL A 27 -12.47 -24.70 5.47
CA VAL A 27 -12.09 -23.64 4.54
C VAL A 27 -10.60 -23.76 4.22
N ARG A 28 -10.24 -23.75 2.95
CA ARG A 28 -8.86 -23.78 2.47
C ARG A 28 -8.60 -22.66 1.47
N PHE A 29 -7.43 -22.06 1.51
CA PHE A 29 -7.01 -21.11 0.46
C PHE A 29 -6.80 -21.85 -0.86
N ARG A 30 -7.42 -21.35 -1.93
CA ARG A 30 -7.06 -21.70 -3.31
C ARG A 30 -5.86 -20.87 -3.74
N ASN A 31 -5.94 -19.57 -3.52
CA ASN A 31 -4.85 -18.61 -3.69
C ASN A 31 -4.64 -17.84 -2.39
N ARG A 32 -3.38 -17.73 -1.97
CA ARG A 32 -2.95 -16.97 -0.78
C ARG A 32 -2.61 -15.54 -1.17
N LEU A 33 -2.54 -14.65 -0.17
CA LEU A 33 -2.00 -13.31 -0.37
C LEU A 33 -0.54 -13.40 -0.81
N VAL A 34 -0.12 -12.43 -1.61
CA VAL A 34 1.25 -12.29 -2.12
C VAL A 34 1.75 -10.89 -1.78
N ASN A 35 3.03 -10.80 -1.42
CA ASN A 35 3.69 -9.51 -1.21
C ASN A 35 3.53 -8.64 -2.46
N THR A 36 3.17 -7.39 -2.25
CA THR A 36 2.80 -6.48 -3.33
C THR A 36 3.69 -5.25 -3.27
N GLU A 37 4.28 -4.89 -4.41
CA GLU A 37 5.16 -3.74 -4.54
C GLU A 37 4.50 -2.68 -5.43
N VAL A 38 4.39 -1.46 -4.94
CA VAL A 38 3.83 -0.33 -5.70
C VAL A 38 4.64 0.94 -5.48
N LYS A 39 4.46 1.90 -6.39
CA LYS A 39 4.99 3.25 -6.20
C LYS A 39 4.08 4.05 -5.27
N GLU A 40 4.67 4.99 -4.55
CA GLU A 40 3.92 6.00 -3.80
C GLU A 40 2.84 6.65 -4.68
N LYS A 41 1.70 7.00 -4.08
CA LYS A 41 0.50 7.59 -4.69
C LYS A 41 -0.30 6.62 -5.58
N ALA A 42 0.23 5.44 -5.93
CA ALA A 42 -0.52 4.40 -6.62
C ALA A 42 -1.52 3.70 -5.68
N SER A 43 -2.35 2.80 -6.24
CA SER A 43 -3.19 1.88 -5.47
C SER A 43 -2.51 0.52 -5.38
N ALA A 44 -2.60 -0.14 -4.23
CA ALA A 44 -2.18 -1.54 -4.04
C ALA A 44 -3.40 -2.41 -3.75
N THR A 45 -3.47 -3.59 -4.36
CA THR A 45 -4.57 -4.53 -4.16
C THR A 45 -4.02 -5.89 -3.76
N PHE A 46 -4.54 -6.42 -2.66
CA PHE A 46 -4.26 -7.75 -2.14
C PHE A 46 -5.46 -8.65 -2.41
N GLU A 47 -5.25 -9.83 -2.99
CA GLU A 47 -6.32 -10.73 -3.41
C GLU A 47 -6.07 -12.16 -2.91
N CYS A 48 -7.16 -12.84 -2.53
CA CYS A 48 -7.14 -14.26 -2.21
C CYS A 48 -8.47 -14.91 -2.60
N SER A 49 -8.49 -16.24 -2.63
CA SER A 49 -9.71 -17.01 -2.82
C SER A 49 -9.69 -18.28 -1.97
N VAL A 50 -10.88 -18.74 -1.55
CA VAL A 50 -11.04 -19.89 -0.66
C VAL A 50 -11.93 -20.97 -1.28
N SER A 51 -11.87 -22.17 -0.74
CA SER A 51 -12.61 -23.35 -1.21
C SER A 51 -14.12 -23.20 -1.10
N THR A 52 -14.58 -22.47 -0.10
CA THR A 52 -15.98 -22.37 0.33
C THR A 52 -16.55 -21.02 -0.08
N LYS A 53 -17.73 -21.02 -0.69
CA LYS A 53 -18.44 -19.79 -1.07
C LYS A 53 -19.06 -19.12 0.16
N ASP A 54 -19.33 -17.82 0.04
CA ASP A 54 -20.05 -17.01 1.04
C ASP A 54 -19.40 -16.92 2.43
N VAL A 55 -18.10 -17.25 2.55
CA VAL A 55 -17.35 -17.05 3.79
C VAL A 55 -16.93 -15.58 3.89
N LYS A 56 -17.25 -14.95 5.02
CA LYS A 56 -16.93 -13.54 5.26
C LYS A 56 -15.46 -13.38 5.66
N PRO A 57 -14.65 -12.62 4.90
CA PRO A 57 -13.27 -12.34 5.29
C PRO A 57 -13.22 -11.30 6.40
N VAL A 58 -12.24 -11.43 7.30
CA VAL A 58 -11.79 -10.37 8.21
C VAL A 58 -10.43 -9.90 7.73
N TRP A 59 -10.31 -8.62 7.41
CA TRP A 59 -9.07 -8.01 6.98
C TRP A 59 -8.46 -7.19 8.11
N THR A 60 -7.16 -7.35 8.32
CA THR A 60 -6.38 -6.53 9.23
C THR A 60 -5.16 -5.93 8.51
N VAL A 61 -4.84 -4.69 8.84
CA VAL A 61 -3.60 -4.02 8.43
C VAL A 61 -2.82 -3.66 9.68
N ASN A 62 -1.58 -4.12 9.81
CA ASN A 62 -0.75 -3.96 11.01
C ASN A 62 -1.48 -4.39 12.30
N GLY A 63 -2.24 -5.49 12.23
CA GLY A 63 -3.02 -6.02 13.34
C GLY A 63 -4.38 -5.34 13.60
N GLU A 64 -4.68 -4.21 12.95
CA GLU A 64 -5.95 -3.50 13.14
C GLU A 64 -6.99 -3.93 12.11
N VAL A 65 -8.22 -4.23 12.56
CA VAL A 65 -9.33 -4.60 11.67
C VAL A 65 -9.75 -3.41 10.82
N VAL A 66 -9.72 -3.58 9.50
CA VAL A 66 -10.10 -2.55 8.54
C VAL A 66 -11.46 -2.84 7.91
N LYS A 67 -12.16 -1.78 7.51
CA LYS A 67 -13.44 -1.83 6.79
C LYS A 67 -13.36 -0.96 5.54
N THR A 68 -14.24 -1.20 4.58
CA THR A 68 -14.40 -0.28 3.44
C THR A 68 -14.73 1.13 3.95
N GLY A 69 -13.94 2.10 3.55
CA GLY A 69 -14.04 3.48 4.01
C GLY A 69 -12.66 4.14 4.11
N GLY A 70 -12.62 5.46 3.92
CA GLY A 70 -11.36 6.21 3.94
C GLY A 70 -10.32 5.64 2.96
N LYS A 71 -9.22 5.12 3.51
CA LYS A 71 -8.07 4.58 2.78
C LYS A 71 -8.32 3.23 2.10
N TYR A 72 -9.31 2.45 2.57
CA TYR A 72 -9.47 1.05 2.17
C TYR A 72 -10.76 0.81 1.37
N THR A 73 -10.70 -0.15 0.44
CA THR A 73 -11.87 -0.79 -0.17
C THR A 73 -11.73 -2.29 -0.07
N ILE A 74 -12.75 -2.93 0.50
CA ILE A 74 -12.86 -4.39 0.56
C ILE A 74 -13.94 -4.85 -0.40
N LYS A 75 -13.64 -5.87 -1.20
CA LYS A 75 -14.61 -6.59 -2.03
C LYS A 75 -14.63 -8.06 -1.64
N SER A 76 -15.81 -8.66 -1.63
CA SER A 76 -16.02 -10.08 -1.38
C SER A 76 -16.84 -10.69 -2.51
N GLY A 77 -16.47 -11.89 -2.92
CA GLY A 77 -17.05 -12.65 -4.02
C GLY A 77 -16.26 -13.96 -4.17
N ASP A 78 -16.13 -14.48 -5.38
CA ASP A 78 -15.24 -15.64 -5.63
C ASP A 78 -13.76 -15.30 -5.37
N VAL A 79 -13.41 -14.02 -5.52
CA VAL A 79 -12.12 -13.43 -5.13
C VAL A 79 -12.39 -12.35 -4.08
N HIS A 80 -11.72 -12.46 -2.95
CA HIS A 80 -11.74 -11.44 -1.89
C HIS A 80 -10.56 -10.51 -2.09
N SER A 81 -10.80 -9.21 -2.01
CA SER A 81 -9.73 -8.22 -2.15
C SER A 81 -9.81 -7.06 -1.17
N LEU A 82 -8.63 -6.56 -0.81
CA LEU A 82 -8.42 -5.31 -0.08
C LEU A 82 -7.55 -4.38 -0.92
N THR A 83 -8.07 -3.19 -1.24
CA THR A 83 -7.37 -2.16 -2.01
C THR A 83 -7.07 -0.94 -1.14
N PHE A 84 -5.81 -0.49 -1.17
CA PHE A 84 -5.34 0.78 -0.63
C PHE A 84 -5.55 1.88 -1.68
N LYS A 85 -6.29 2.95 -1.35
CA LYS A 85 -6.53 4.11 -2.21
C LYS A 85 -5.53 5.21 -1.84
N LYS A 86 -4.51 5.43 -2.68
CA LYS A 86 -3.40 6.38 -2.42
C LYS A 86 -2.45 5.87 -1.34
N VAL A 87 -1.61 4.92 -1.75
CA VAL A 87 -0.52 4.42 -0.92
C VAL A 87 0.47 5.56 -0.65
N THR A 88 0.92 5.67 0.60
CA THR A 88 1.95 6.62 1.04
C THR A 88 3.15 5.85 1.58
N LEU A 89 4.29 6.54 1.79
CA LEU A 89 5.47 5.91 2.39
C LEU A 89 5.23 5.40 3.82
N ALA A 90 4.24 5.95 4.52
CA ALA A 90 3.82 5.45 5.82
C ALA A 90 3.20 4.04 5.76
N ASP A 91 2.77 3.58 4.58
CA ASP A 91 2.27 2.22 4.37
C ASP A 91 3.38 1.22 4.04
N HIS A 92 4.62 1.67 3.92
CA HIS A 92 5.76 0.79 3.63
C HIS A 92 5.90 -0.26 4.76
N LYS A 93 6.04 -1.52 4.38
CA LYS A 93 6.04 -2.70 5.27
C LYS A 93 4.74 -2.92 6.04
N ALA A 94 3.62 -2.39 5.56
CA ALA A 94 2.33 -2.72 6.16
C ALA A 94 2.05 -4.22 5.99
N GLU A 95 1.81 -4.92 7.10
CA GLU A 95 1.37 -6.31 7.11
C GLU A 95 -0.12 -6.34 6.81
N VAL A 96 -0.50 -6.99 5.72
CA VAL A 96 -1.88 -7.22 5.32
C VAL A 96 -2.23 -8.67 5.59
N LYS A 97 -3.27 -8.90 6.39
CA LYS A 97 -3.74 -10.24 6.73
C LYS A 97 -5.23 -10.38 6.47
N VAL A 98 -5.61 -11.53 5.92
CA VAL A 98 -7.00 -11.94 5.72
C VAL A 98 -7.25 -13.22 6.48
N SER A 99 -8.39 -13.29 7.18
CA SER A 99 -8.80 -14.46 7.98
C SER A 99 -10.21 -14.91 7.61
N PHE A 100 -10.40 -16.23 7.55
CA PHE A 100 -11.67 -16.90 7.30
C PHE A 100 -11.91 -17.92 8.43
N GLY A 101 -12.41 -17.45 9.58
CA GLY A 101 -12.40 -18.24 10.80
C GLY A 101 -10.96 -18.50 11.26
N ASP A 102 -10.60 -19.77 11.41
CA ASP A 102 -9.28 -20.17 11.95
C ASP A 102 -8.15 -20.18 10.91
N VAL A 103 -8.48 -20.08 9.62
CA VAL A 103 -7.46 -20.02 8.57
C VAL A 103 -7.16 -18.59 8.17
N SER A 104 -5.87 -18.26 8.03
CA SER A 104 -5.43 -16.93 7.61
C SER A 104 -4.28 -16.98 6.60
N SER A 105 -4.09 -15.85 5.91
CA SER A 105 -2.97 -15.59 5.03
C SER A 105 -2.50 -14.16 5.25
N ALA A 106 -1.19 -13.94 5.20
CA ALA A 106 -0.58 -12.62 5.34
C ALA A 106 0.34 -12.32 4.15
N ALA A 107 0.55 -11.04 3.89
CA ALA A 107 1.49 -10.50 2.90
C ALA A 107 1.91 -9.09 3.32
N GLU A 108 2.99 -8.60 2.74
CA GLU A 108 3.54 -7.27 3.02
C GLU A 108 3.40 -6.32 1.83
N LEU A 109 3.12 -5.05 2.12
CA LEU A 109 3.16 -3.96 1.14
C LEU A 109 4.54 -3.32 1.09
N GLN A 110 5.17 -3.34 -0.09
CA GLN A 110 6.39 -2.61 -0.38
C GLN A 110 6.04 -1.34 -1.16
N VAL A 111 6.39 -0.19 -0.60
CA VAL A 111 6.17 1.12 -1.23
C VAL A 111 7.50 1.70 -1.66
N ASN A 112 7.63 1.98 -2.95
CA ASN A 112 8.79 2.65 -3.52
C ASN A 112 8.52 4.14 -3.72
N GLU A 113 9.49 4.97 -3.35
CA GLU A 113 9.52 6.36 -3.74
C GLU A 113 9.58 6.49 -5.27
N LYS A 114 8.89 7.51 -5.80
CA LYS A 114 9.07 7.87 -7.21
C LYS A 114 10.48 8.43 -7.38
N ALA A 115 11.30 7.74 -8.16
CA ALA A 115 12.61 8.26 -8.56
C ALA A 115 12.43 9.61 -9.27
N ILE A 116 13.00 10.66 -8.69
CA ILE A 116 12.96 12.02 -9.25
C ILE A 116 13.92 12.11 -10.42
N LYS A 117 13.42 12.56 -11.57
CA LYS A 117 14.25 12.83 -12.74
C LYS A 117 14.46 14.33 -12.88
N VAL A 118 15.71 14.71 -13.16
CA VAL A 118 16.03 16.09 -13.57
C VAL A 118 15.63 16.28 -15.02
N LEU A 119 14.62 17.11 -15.26
CA LEU A 119 14.16 17.50 -16.60
C LEU A 119 15.08 18.54 -17.24
N SER A 120 15.52 19.51 -16.45
CA SER A 120 16.41 20.59 -16.90
C SER A 120 17.57 20.75 -15.94
N LYS A 121 18.78 20.44 -16.42
CA LYS A 121 20.03 20.60 -15.66
C LYS A 121 20.41 22.07 -15.56
N MET A 122 21.09 22.42 -14.47
CA MET A 122 21.71 23.73 -14.32
C MET A 122 22.70 24.02 -15.46
N LYS A 123 22.73 25.27 -15.90
CA LYS A 123 23.66 25.74 -16.95
C LYS A 123 24.72 26.65 -16.33
N ASN A 124 25.89 26.68 -16.97
CA ASN A 124 26.94 27.62 -16.61
C ASN A 124 26.47 29.06 -16.90
N VAL A 125 26.64 29.95 -15.94
CA VAL A 125 26.30 31.38 -16.06
C VAL A 125 27.57 32.20 -16.00
N LYS A 126 27.75 33.13 -16.95
CA LYS A 126 28.79 34.16 -16.91
C LYS A 126 28.13 35.49 -16.57
N SER A 127 28.64 36.20 -15.57
CA SER A 127 28.13 37.51 -15.16
C SER A 127 29.28 38.47 -14.85
N ARG A 128 28.97 39.78 -14.86
CA ARG A 128 29.91 40.82 -14.45
C ARG A 128 29.76 41.07 -12.95
N SER A 129 30.83 41.55 -12.31
CA SER A 129 30.80 41.94 -10.89
C SER A 129 29.64 42.90 -10.60
N GLY A 130 28.98 42.75 -9.45
CA GLY A 130 27.85 43.59 -9.06
C GLY A 130 26.49 43.18 -9.64
N LYS A 131 26.42 42.17 -10.50
CA LYS A 131 25.14 41.71 -11.08
C LYS A 131 24.69 40.39 -10.44
N PRO A 132 23.42 40.30 -9.99
CA PRO A 132 22.88 39.06 -9.47
C PRO A 132 22.86 37.97 -10.55
N VAL A 133 23.02 36.72 -10.12
CA VAL A 133 22.95 35.55 -11.00
C VAL A 133 21.92 34.55 -10.52
N GLU A 134 21.34 33.82 -11.46
CA GLU A 134 20.33 32.81 -11.18
C GLU A 134 20.79 31.43 -11.69
N PHE A 135 20.75 30.44 -10.81
CA PHE A 135 20.85 29.03 -11.18
C PHE A 135 19.46 28.40 -11.04
N SER A 136 19.07 27.56 -12.00
CA SER A 136 17.82 26.83 -11.90
C SER A 136 17.92 25.39 -12.39
N CYS A 137 17.13 24.52 -11.78
CA CYS A 137 16.96 23.12 -12.11
C CYS A 137 15.47 22.79 -12.08
N GLU A 138 15.00 21.94 -13.00
CA GLU A 138 13.61 21.50 -13.06
C GLU A 138 13.55 19.97 -12.96
N ILE A 139 12.56 19.45 -12.24
CA ILE A 139 12.36 18.02 -12.01
C ILE A 139 10.97 17.55 -12.46
N ASP A 140 10.81 16.23 -12.61
CA ASP A 140 9.59 15.58 -13.10
C ASP A 140 8.50 15.33 -12.03
N ASP A 141 8.70 15.86 -10.82
CA ASP A 141 7.71 15.85 -9.75
C ASP A 141 7.61 17.22 -9.08
N PRO A 142 6.61 18.04 -9.45
CA PRO A 142 6.43 19.36 -8.84
C PRO A 142 5.99 19.30 -7.38
N ASP A 143 5.39 18.17 -6.97
CA ASP A 143 4.79 17.94 -5.65
C ASP A 143 5.73 17.19 -4.70
N VAL A 144 7.00 16.96 -5.09
CA VAL A 144 7.95 16.34 -4.17
C VAL A 144 8.12 17.24 -2.95
N ASP A 145 7.90 16.70 -1.75
CA ASP A 145 8.06 17.45 -0.49
C ASP A 145 9.47 17.31 0.09
N SER A 146 10.45 17.02 -0.78
CA SER A 146 11.84 16.87 -0.36
C SER A 146 12.50 18.25 -0.22
N PRO A 147 13.26 18.49 0.86
CA PRO A 147 13.96 19.76 1.06
C PRO A 147 15.05 19.93 -0.01
N VAL A 148 15.02 21.07 -0.72
CA VAL A 148 16.09 21.42 -1.65
C VAL A 148 17.31 21.92 -0.89
N GLN A 149 18.49 21.37 -1.20
CA GLN A 149 19.74 21.80 -0.62
C GLN A 149 20.70 22.26 -1.72
N TRP A 150 21.17 23.50 -1.60
CA TRP A 150 22.13 24.09 -2.52
C TRP A 150 23.53 24.02 -1.93
N TYR A 151 24.52 23.81 -2.78
CA TYR A 151 25.92 23.71 -2.38
C TYR A 151 26.78 24.66 -3.21
N LYS A 152 27.79 25.24 -2.57
CA LYS A 152 28.90 25.94 -3.22
C LYS A 152 30.19 25.31 -2.73
N ASP A 153 30.99 24.77 -3.64
CA ASP A 153 32.25 24.09 -3.31
C ASP A 153 32.05 23.03 -2.21
N ASP A 154 31.02 22.17 -2.40
CA ASP A 154 30.56 21.13 -1.46
C ASP A 154 30.10 21.63 -0.07
N LYS A 155 30.00 22.94 0.14
CA LYS A 155 29.49 23.53 1.38
C LYS A 155 28.03 23.91 1.24
N PRO A 156 27.16 23.54 2.20
CA PRO A 156 25.74 23.84 2.13
C PRO A 156 25.49 25.35 2.23
N ILE A 157 24.67 25.86 1.32
CA ILE A 157 24.24 27.25 1.28
C ILE A 157 22.99 27.39 2.17
N LYS A 158 23.04 28.32 3.12
CA LYS A 158 21.89 28.71 3.94
C LYS A 158 21.24 29.99 3.41
N PRO A 159 19.91 30.15 3.55
CA PRO A 159 19.23 31.40 3.22
C PRO A 159 19.87 32.59 3.93
N SER A 160 20.11 33.69 3.19
CA SER A 160 20.74 34.90 3.71
C SER A 160 20.46 36.11 2.81
N SER A 161 20.99 37.29 3.14
CA SER A 161 20.95 38.46 2.26
C SER A 161 21.61 38.20 0.89
N LYS A 162 22.60 37.32 0.83
CA LYS A 162 23.33 36.95 -0.39
C LYS A 162 22.63 35.86 -1.21
N TYR A 163 21.90 34.95 -0.56
CA TYR A 163 21.33 33.75 -1.19
C TYR A 163 19.83 33.66 -0.98
N GLU A 164 19.08 33.70 -2.07
CA GLU A 164 17.62 33.50 -2.08
C GLU A 164 17.28 32.21 -2.84
N MET A 165 16.61 31.28 -2.18
CA MET A 165 16.13 30.03 -2.77
C MET A 165 14.63 30.13 -3.03
N VAL A 166 14.19 29.75 -4.22
CA VAL A 166 12.78 29.78 -4.63
C VAL A 166 12.41 28.42 -5.23
N LYS A 167 11.29 27.86 -4.78
CA LYS A 167 10.64 26.69 -5.39
C LYS A 167 9.30 27.11 -5.98
N ARG A 168 9.08 26.86 -7.26
CA ARG A 168 7.79 27.08 -7.95
C ARG A 168 7.56 25.99 -8.99
N ASN A 169 6.45 25.25 -8.87
CA ASN A 169 6.00 24.27 -9.87
C ASN A 169 7.09 23.30 -10.36
N GLY A 170 7.85 22.68 -9.45
CA GLY A 170 8.95 21.75 -9.81
C GLY A 170 10.23 22.41 -10.32
N LYS A 171 10.27 23.75 -10.39
CA LYS A 171 11.48 24.53 -10.65
C LYS A 171 12.10 25.01 -9.34
N TYR A 172 13.38 24.71 -9.17
CA TYR A 172 14.20 25.16 -8.05
C TYR A 172 15.19 26.19 -8.57
N THR A 173 15.17 27.36 -7.94
CA THR A 173 15.99 28.51 -8.30
C THR A 173 16.83 28.94 -7.11
N LEU A 174 18.13 29.18 -7.33
CA LEU A 174 19.03 29.91 -6.43
C LEU A 174 19.40 31.23 -7.08
N LYS A 175 19.03 32.34 -6.45
CA LYS A 175 19.50 33.67 -6.79
C LYS A 175 20.65 34.04 -5.88
N VAL A 176 21.79 34.35 -6.48
CA VAL A 176 22.94 34.92 -5.79
C VAL A 176 22.91 36.42 -6.02
N LYS A 177 22.68 37.16 -4.94
CA LYS A 177 22.70 38.63 -4.90
C LYS A 177 24.15 39.10 -4.70
N ASP A 178 24.40 40.36 -5.02
CA ASP A 178 25.70 41.01 -4.80
C ASP A 178 26.08 40.94 -3.30
#